data_AF-A0A426TT36-F1
#
_entry.id   AF-A0A426TT36-F1
#
_cell.length_a   1.000
_cell.length_b   1.000
_cell.length_c   1.000
_cell.angle_alpha   90.00
_cell.angle_beta   90.00
_cell.angle_gamma   90.00
#
_symmetry.space_group_name_H-M   'P 1'
#
loop_
_entity.id
_entity.type
_entity.pdbx_description
1 polymer ?
#
loop_
_entity_poly.entity_id
_entity_poly.type
_entity_poly.pdbx_seq_one_letter_code
_entity_poly.pdbx_strand_id
1 'polypeptide(L)'
;RTVGGGSATGSATASSSATGGPTTGGSAPGTSASGSGATDEPAPSVTLPSAPSGYQAVRDPAGFALAVPDGFTREPQGERVFYLSAEETFRLGVKVTAPQPGGPLGVMRRAAAKGPEANPGYRDGRVTSVTHRGHPAAFWEFTWDGFSAAEGARHTYDLCWEENGRLYDVWVSAPVGQAREAREHFDVAVDTFTVP
;
A
#
# COMPACT_ATOMS: atom_id res chain seq x y z
N ARG A 1 -27.43 1.81 -45.56
CA ARG A 1 -26.35 2.20 -46.51
C ARG A 1 -25.35 1.04 -46.54
N THR A 2 -25.01 0.55 -47.73
CA THR A 2 -23.74 -0.13 -48.13
C THR A 2 -22.52 0.74 -47.73
N VAL A 3 -21.24 0.35 -47.58
CA VAL A 3 -20.36 -0.86 -47.70
C VAL A 3 -19.29 -0.79 -46.56
N GLY A 4 -18.37 -1.74 -46.28
CA GLY A 4 -18.07 -3.09 -46.81
C GLY A 4 -16.59 -3.30 -47.23
N GLY A 5 -15.85 -4.19 -46.54
CA GLY A 5 -14.43 -4.57 -46.79
C GLY A 5 -13.39 -3.86 -45.89
N GLY A 6 -12.19 -4.39 -45.60
CA GLY A 6 -11.59 -5.70 -45.91
C GLY A 6 -10.08 -5.65 -46.21
N SER A 7 -9.26 -6.56 -45.62
CA SER A 7 -7.82 -6.82 -45.90
C SER A 7 -6.82 -5.67 -45.60
N ALA A 8 -5.48 -5.84 -45.48
CA ALA A 8 -4.54 -6.98 -45.58
C ALA A 8 -3.26 -6.64 -44.75
N THR A 9 -2.59 -7.56 -44.03
CA THR A 9 -1.47 -8.46 -44.46
C THR A 9 -0.06 -7.82 -44.53
N GLY A 10 0.96 -8.53 -43.98
CA GLY A 10 2.41 -8.28 -44.14
C GLY A 10 3.16 -8.28 -42.79
N SER A 11 3.78 -9.36 -42.28
CA SER A 11 4.77 -10.33 -42.79
C SER A 11 6.24 -9.85 -42.84
N ALA A 12 6.99 -10.34 -41.83
CA ALA A 12 8.29 -11.04 -41.93
C ALA A 12 9.64 -10.29 -42.07
N THR A 13 10.56 -10.67 -41.16
CA THR A 13 12.04 -10.88 -41.31
C THR A 13 12.92 -9.73 -41.86
N ALA A 14 14.14 -9.47 -41.37
CA ALA A 14 15.24 -10.44 -41.22
C ALA A 14 16.42 -9.91 -40.37
N SER A 15 17.34 -10.81 -40.03
CA SER A 15 18.60 -10.58 -39.29
C SER A 15 19.69 -9.91 -40.14
N SER A 16 20.69 -9.28 -39.50
CA SER A 16 22.12 -9.68 -39.66
C SER A 16 23.09 -8.80 -38.87
N SER A 17 24.21 -9.40 -38.47
CA SER A 17 25.39 -8.80 -37.83
C SER A 17 26.51 -8.57 -38.86
N ALA A 18 27.43 -7.61 -38.61
CA ALA A 18 28.89 -7.82 -38.64
C ALA A 18 29.73 -6.52 -38.65
N THR A 19 30.69 -6.46 -37.71
CA THR A 19 32.12 -6.12 -37.89
C THR A 19 32.59 -4.83 -38.59
N GLY A 20 33.32 -4.02 -37.83
CA GLY A 20 34.33 -3.06 -38.34
C GLY A 20 35.24 -2.54 -37.21
N GLY A 21 36.55 -2.59 -37.40
CA GLY A 21 37.57 -1.88 -36.58
C GLY A 21 38.68 -1.36 -37.51
N PRO A 22 39.89 -1.00 -37.03
CA PRO A 22 40.29 -0.59 -35.68
C PRO A 22 41.22 0.67 -35.65
N THR A 23 41.73 1.01 -34.45
CA THR A 23 43.00 1.73 -34.14
C THR A 23 43.23 3.26 -34.35
N THR A 24 43.80 3.83 -33.27
CA THR A 24 44.83 4.90 -33.15
C THR A 24 44.54 6.41 -33.30
N GLY A 25 44.87 7.16 -32.23
CA GLY A 25 45.60 8.44 -32.32
C GLY A 25 44.92 9.68 -31.71
N GLY A 26 45.64 10.41 -30.82
CA GLY A 26 45.32 11.82 -30.49
C GLY A 26 45.39 12.19 -29.00
N SER A 27 46.34 13.05 -28.62
CA SER A 27 46.48 13.60 -27.26
C SER A 27 45.50 14.75 -26.96
N ALA A 28 45.21 14.97 -25.68
CA ALA A 28 44.40 16.09 -25.17
C ALA A 28 45.09 17.47 -25.33
N PRO A 29 44.39 18.62 -25.15
CA PRO A 29 44.15 19.11 -23.78
C PRO A 29 42.82 19.85 -23.51
N GLY A 30 42.37 19.78 -22.25
CA GLY A 30 41.79 20.90 -21.47
C GLY A 30 40.56 21.67 -21.96
N THR A 31 39.43 21.50 -21.28
CA THR A 31 38.49 22.60 -21.00
C THR A 31 37.86 22.38 -19.63
N SER A 32 38.00 23.35 -18.72
CA SER A 32 37.32 23.32 -17.43
C SER A 32 35.84 23.64 -17.60
N ALA A 33 34.98 22.72 -17.20
CA ALA A 33 33.58 23.03 -16.90
C ALA A 33 33.38 22.86 -15.39
N SER A 34 33.31 24.00 -14.68
CA SER A 34 32.86 24.03 -13.29
C SER A 34 31.35 23.77 -13.27
N GLY A 35 30.98 22.49 -13.30
CA GLY A 35 29.60 22.04 -13.09
C GLY A 35 29.35 21.95 -11.60
N SER A 36 28.51 22.84 -11.08
CA SER A 36 28.14 22.88 -9.66
C SER A 36 27.72 21.49 -9.19
N GLY A 37 28.42 20.96 -8.18
CA GLY A 37 28.01 19.73 -7.52
C GLY A 37 26.70 20.00 -6.78
N ALA A 38 25.58 19.74 -7.44
CA ALA A 38 24.34 19.49 -6.76
C ALA A 38 24.57 18.26 -5.88
N THR A 39 24.72 18.49 -4.58
CA THR A 39 24.53 17.44 -3.60
C THR A 39 23.08 16.99 -3.75
N ASP A 40 22.85 15.89 -4.45
CA ASP A 40 21.60 15.15 -4.33
C ASP A 40 21.45 14.79 -2.86
N GLU A 41 20.62 15.56 -2.15
CA GLU A 41 20.18 15.21 -0.82
C GLU A 41 19.48 13.85 -0.95
N PRO A 42 19.94 12.80 -0.23
CA PRO A 42 19.42 11.46 -0.44
C PRO A 42 17.92 11.47 -0.12
N ALA A 43 17.11 11.18 -1.14
CA ALA A 43 15.66 11.22 -1.02
C ALA A 43 15.19 10.44 0.22
N PRO A 44 14.23 10.97 1.01
CA PRO A 44 13.90 10.43 2.32
C PRO A 44 13.50 8.96 2.17
N SER A 45 14.26 8.10 2.84
CA SER A 45 14.27 6.67 2.56
C SER A 45 13.61 5.92 3.71
N VAL A 46 12.49 5.24 3.43
CA VAL A 46 11.82 4.42 4.45
C VAL A 46 12.77 3.35 4.98
N THR A 47 12.99 3.38 6.29
CA THR A 47 13.78 2.39 7.02
C THR A 47 12.92 1.16 7.29
N LEU A 48 13.40 -0.04 6.95
CA LEU A 48 12.67 -1.28 7.26
C LEU A 48 12.65 -1.50 8.78
N PRO A 49 11.50 -1.85 9.38
CA PRO A 49 11.42 -2.24 10.78
C PRO A 49 12.03 -3.63 11.01
N SER A 50 12.31 -3.95 12.29
CA SER A 50 12.48 -5.34 12.70
C SER A 50 11.12 -6.04 12.70
N ALA A 51 11.03 -7.22 12.10
CA ALA A 51 9.82 -8.04 12.11
C ALA A 51 9.86 -9.09 13.24
N PRO A 52 8.75 -9.34 13.96
CA PRO A 52 8.62 -10.49 14.86
C PRO A 52 8.65 -11.83 14.11
N SER A 53 8.89 -12.94 14.82
CA SER A 53 8.80 -14.29 14.25
C SER A 53 7.43 -14.55 13.63
N GLY A 54 7.41 -15.12 12.42
CA GLY A 54 6.17 -15.33 11.64
C GLY A 54 5.74 -14.11 10.79
N TYR A 55 6.57 -13.07 10.75
CA TYR A 55 6.38 -11.88 9.94
C TYR A 55 7.66 -11.53 9.17
N GLN A 56 7.46 -10.89 8.02
CA GLN A 56 8.49 -10.34 7.16
C GLN A 56 8.35 -8.81 7.10
N ALA A 57 9.47 -8.09 7.23
CA ALA A 57 9.50 -6.65 7.04
C ALA A 57 9.49 -6.33 5.55
N VAL A 58 8.49 -5.57 5.09
CA VAL A 58 8.34 -5.18 3.68
C VAL A 58 8.35 -3.66 3.54
N ARG A 59 9.03 -3.15 2.51
CA ARG A 59 8.97 -1.75 2.10
C ARG A 59 8.09 -1.64 0.87
N ASP A 60 7.00 -0.91 0.99
CA ASP A 60 6.00 -0.78 -0.06
C ASP A 60 6.35 0.35 -1.05
N PRO A 61 6.18 0.13 -2.37
CA PRO A 61 6.24 1.20 -3.38
C PRO A 61 5.34 2.41 -3.09
N ALA A 62 4.28 2.27 -2.29
CA ALA A 62 3.41 3.36 -1.84
C ALA A 62 4.03 4.28 -0.75
N GLY A 63 5.28 4.03 -0.33
CA GLY A 63 6.05 4.97 0.50
C GLY A 63 5.94 4.74 2.00
N PHE A 64 5.79 3.48 2.43
CA PHE A 64 5.82 3.06 3.84
C PHE A 64 6.54 1.71 3.97
N ALA A 65 6.80 1.26 5.20
CA ALA A 65 7.23 -0.10 5.49
C ALA A 65 6.54 -0.59 6.77
N LEU A 66 6.42 -1.90 6.92
CA LEU A 66 5.78 -2.56 8.07
C LEU A 66 6.18 -4.04 8.09
N ALA A 67 5.91 -4.74 9.18
CA ALA A 67 5.91 -6.19 9.22
C ALA A 67 4.54 -6.72 8.78
N VAL A 68 4.53 -7.66 7.84
CA VAL A 68 3.34 -8.40 7.39
C VAL A 68 3.54 -9.89 7.67
N PRO A 69 2.48 -10.68 7.94
CA PRO A 69 2.68 -12.09 8.26
C PRO A 69 3.29 -12.86 7.07
N ASP A 70 4.04 -13.90 7.37
CA ASP A 70 4.70 -14.72 6.36
C ASP A 70 3.68 -15.36 5.41
N GLY A 71 4.00 -15.39 4.11
CA GLY A 71 3.12 -15.92 3.07
C GLY A 71 1.98 -14.99 2.61
N PHE A 72 1.81 -13.80 3.22
CA PHE A 72 0.83 -12.83 2.71
C PHE A 72 1.28 -12.25 1.36
N THR A 73 0.34 -12.14 0.41
CA THR A 73 0.58 -11.64 -0.95
C THR A 73 0.12 -10.20 -1.10
N ARG A 74 0.97 -9.34 -1.68
CA ARG A 74 0.69 -7.92 -1.89
C ARG A 74 -0.20 -7.70 -3.13
N GLU A 75 -1.32 -7.01 -2.96
CA GLU A 75 -2.27 -6.68 -4.03
C GLU A 75 -2.78 -5.22 -3.95
N PRO A 76 -2.37 -4.33 -4.88
CA PRO A 76 -2.92 -2.97 -4.98
C PRO A 76 -4.35 -2.96 -5.54
N GLN A 77 -5.28 -2.32 -4.82
CA GLN A 77 -6.67 -2.15 -5.24
C GLN A 77 -7.09 -0.68 -5.07
N GLY A 78 -6.99 0.11 -6.16
CA GLY A 78 -7.31 1.54 -6.14
C GLY A 78 -6.36 2.33 -5.23
N GLU A 79 -6.91 3.02 -4.24
CA GLU A 79 -6.15 3.83 -3.27
C GLU A 79 -5.50 3.01 -2.15
N ARG A 80 -5.91 1.75 -1.96
CA ARG A 80 -5.46 0.87 -0.85
C ARG A 80 -4.58 -0.24 -1.41
N VAL A 81 -3.44 -0.49 -0.76
CA VAL A 81 -2.63 -1.68 -0.98
C VAL A 81 -3.03 -2.71 0.05
N PHE A 82 -3.37 -3.93 -0.39
CA PHE A 82 -3.62 -5.05 0.50
C PHE A 82 -2.42 -5.99 0.60
N TYR A 83 -2.34 -6.69 1.71
CA TYR A 83 -1.58 -7.92 1.92
C TYR A 83 -2.61 -8.97 2.35
N LEU A 84 -2.75 -10.01 1.55
CA LEU A 84 -3.81 -11.02 1.66
C LEU A 84 -3.20 -12.34 2.12
N SER A 85 -3.80 -13.01 3.10
CA SER A 85 -3.45 -14.39 3.44
C SER A 85 -3.82 -15.34 2.29
N ALA A 86 -3.38 -16.60 2.39
CA ALA A 86 -4.02 -17.68 1.65
C ALA A 86 -5.56 -17.63 1.85
N GLU A 87 -6.29 -17.88 0.77
CA GLU A 87 -7.77 -17.83 0.71
C GLU A 87 -8.40 -16.47 1.10
N GLU A 88 -7.60 -15.40 1.22
CA GLU A 88 -8.02 -14.04 1.61
C GLU A 88 -8.77 -13.96 2.95
N THR A 89 -8.62 -14.99 3.79
CA THR A 89 -9.16 -15.10 5.15
C THR A 89 -8.82 -13.86 5.98
N PHE A 90 -7.53 -13.51 6.05
CA PHE A 90 -7.07 -12.24 6.59
C PHE A 90 -6.75 -11.29 5.45
N ARG A 91 -7.25 -10.06 5.57
CA ARG A 91 -6.92 -8.97 4.64
C ARG A 91 -6.38 -7.80 5.44
N LEU A 92 -5.11 -7.49 5.25
CA LEU A 92 -4.47 -6.30 5.82
C LEU A 92 -4.37 -5.24 4.72
N GLY A 93 -4.83 -4.02 4.96
CA GLY A 93 -4.91 -2.96 3.96
C GLY A 93 -4.30 -1.66 4.47
N VAL A 94 -3.45 -1.04 3.66
CA VAL A 94 -2.84 0.26 3.94
C VAL A 94 -3.31 1.27 2.89
N LYS A 95 -3.83 2.41 3.32
CA LYS A 95 -4.19 3.54 2.45
C LYS A 95 -3.40 4.78 2.89
N VAL A 96 -2.80 5.50 1.95
CA VAL A 96 -2.01 6.70 2.24
C VAL A 96 -2.49 7.88 1.41
N THR A 97 -3.10 8.88 2.05
CA THR A 97 -3.72 10.03 1.38
C THR A 97 -3.12 11.36 1.88
N ALA A 98 -3.66 12.48 1.40
CA ALA A 98 -3.37 13.79 1.98
C ALA A 98 -4.22 14.00 3.26
N PRO A 99 -3.75 14.79 4.24
CA PRO A 99 -4.53 15.24 5.40
C PRO A 99 -5.88 15.82 5.00
N GLN A 100 -6.88 15.65 5.86
CA GLN A 100 -8.26 16.07 5.58
C GLN A 100 -8.87 16.90 6.70
N PRO A 101 -9.91 17.72 6.43
CA PRO A 101 -10.59 18.49 7.46
C PRO A 101 -11.05 17.64 8.65
N GLY A 102 -10.71 18.09 9.86
CA GLY A 102 -11.00 17.39 11.12
C GLY A 102 -10.00 16.29 11.50
N GLY A 103 -8.91 16.10 10.72
CA GLY A 103 -7.87 15.12 10.99
C GLY A 103 -8.37 13.67 11.01
N PRO A 104 -7.60 12.73 11.59
CA PRO A 104 -7.92 11.31 11.64
C PRO A 104 -9.32 11.00 12.18
N LEU A 105 -9.68 11.61 13.31
CA LEU A 105 -10.99 11.42 13.94
C LEU A 105 -12.14 11.96 13.06
N GLY A 106 -11.92 13.08 12.36
CA GLY A 106 -12.88 13.63 11.41
C GLY A 106 -13.08 12.72 10.21
N VAL A 107 -12.00 12.19 9.63
CA VAL A 107 -12.03 11.23 8.51
C VAL A 107 -12.77 9.96 8.91
N MET A 108 -12.35 9.35 10.00
CA MET A 108 -12.86 8.06 10.45
C MET A 108 -14.33 8.13 10.88
N ARG A 109 -14.78 9.22 11.51
CA ARG A 109 -16.21 9.46 11.76
C ARG A 109 -17.04 9.59 10.47
N ARG A 110 -16.51 10.25 9.43
CA ARG A 110 -17.18 10.33 8.12
C ARG A 110 -17.23 8.98 7.40
N ALA A 111 -16.19 8.15 7.54
CA ALA A 111 -16.17 6.79 7.02
C ALA A 111 -17.19 5.90 7.75
N ALA A 112 -17.21 5.93 9.08
CA ALA A 112 -18.14 5.16 9.90
C ALA A 112 -19.61 5.55 9.69
N ALA A 113 -19.91 6.83 9.42
CA ALA A 113 -21.25 7.27 9.05
C ALA A 113 -21.76 6.65 7.73
N LYS A 114 -20.85 6.29 6.82
CA LYS A 114 -21.13 5.54 5.57
C LYS A 114 -21.02 4.02 5.73
N GLY A 115 -20.65 3.54 6.92
CA GLY A 115 -20.49 2.12 7.23
C GLY A 115 -21.66 1.24 6.76
N PRO A 116 -22.93 1.60 7.06
CA PRO A 116 -24.11 0.86 6.61
C PRO A 116 -24.34 0.83 5.10
N GLU A 117 -23.87 1.83 4.36
CA GLU A 117 -23.98 1.88 2.90
C GLU A 117 -22.88 1.05 2.22
N ALA A 118 -21.68 1.05 2.82
CA ALA A 118 -20.49 0.42 2.26
C ALA A 118 -20.31 -1.06 2.66
N ASN A 119 -20.96 -1.52 3.75
CA ASN A 119 -20.75 -2.86 4.29
C ASN A 119 -22.10 -3.52 4.61
N PRO A 120 -22.48 -4.62 3.91
CA PRO A 120 -23.70 -5.36 4.20
C PRO A 120 -23.78 -5.81 5.67
N GLY A 121 -24.94 -5.62 6.30
CA GLY A 121 -25.18 -6.01 7.70
C GLY A 121 -24.34 -5.26 8.75
N TYR A 122 -23.77 -4.10 8.41
CA TYR A 122 -22.96 -3.28 9.31
C TYR A 122 -23.57 -3.11 10.71
N ARG A 123 -22.79 -3.43 11.73
CA ARG A 123 -23.17 -3.40 13.14
C ARG A 123 -21.96 -3.25 14.05
N ASP A 124 -22.22 -2.97 15.33
CA ASP A 124 -21.21 -2.85 16.40
C ASP A 124 -20.12 -1.80 16.14
N GLY A 125 -20.37 -0.86 15.23
CA GLY A 125 -19.40 0.15 14.80
C GLY A 125 -19.06 1.17 15.88
N ARG A 126 -17.78 1.28 16.24
CA ARG A 126 -17.27 2.20 17.27
C ARG A 126 -16.04 2.96 16.76
N VAL A 127 -16.11 4.29 16.75
CA VAL A 127 -14.94 5.16 16.49
C VAL A 127 -14.48 5.80 17.80
N THR A 128 -13.20 5.62 18.13
CA THR A 128 -12.57 6.10 19.36
C THR A 128 -11.38 7.01 19.01
N SER A 129 -11.22 8.13 19.72
CA SER A 129 -10.01 8.95 19.59
C SER A 129 -8.88 8.30 20.39
N VAL A 130 -7.71 8.13 19.77
CA VAL A 130 -6.54 7.47 20.37
C VAL A 130 -5.26 8.25 20.01
N THR A 131 -4.10 7.73 20.38
CA THR A 131 -2.79 8.27 19.99
C THR A 131 -1.91 7.15 19.42
N HIS A 132 -1.24 7.41 18.29
CA HIS A 132 -0.27 6.49 17.70
C HIS A 132 1.13 7.12 17.76
N ARG A 133 2.04 6.53 18.54
CA ARG A 133 3.42 7.05 18.73
C ARG A 133 3.54 8.56 19.02
N GLY A 134 2.55 9.13 19.72
CA GLY A 134 2.48 10.57 20.03
C GLY A 134 1.66 11.41 19.04
N HIS A 135 1.30 10.86 17.88
CA HIS A 135 0.41 11.50 16.91
C HIS A 135 -1.05 11.34 17.32
N PRO A 136 -1.91 12.38 17.13
CA PRO A 136 -3.35 12.22 17.21
C PRO A 136 -3.82 11.17 16.21
N ALA A 137 -4.66 10.24 16.67
CA ALA A 137 -5.14 9.13 15.87
C ALA A 137 -6.61 8.81 16.17
N ALA A 138 -7.21 7.99 15.33
CA ALA A 138 -8.55 7.45 15.54
C ALA A 138 -8.55 5.95 15.24
N PHE A 139 -9.26 5.19 16.04
CA PHE A 139 -9.45 3.76 15.88
C PHE A 139 -10.93 3.45 15.62
N TRP A 140 -11.21 2.62 14.62
CA TRP A 140 -12.55 2.17 14.27
C TRP A 140 -12.60 0.65 14.24
N GLU A 141 -13.52 0.08 14.99
CA GLU A 141 -13.87 -1.33 14.92
C GLU A 141 -15.33 -1.50 14.51
N PHE A 142 -15.63 -2.54 13.73
CA PHE A 142 -17.00 -2.87 13.32
C PHE A 142 -17.14 -4.31 12.81
N THR A 143 -18.37 -4.81 12.82
CA THR A 143 -18.75 -6.12 12.27
C THR A 143 -19.66 -5.92 11.06
N TRP A 144 -19.53 -6.78 10.05
CA TRP A 144 -20.36 -6.79 8.84
C TRP A 144 -20.46 -8.21 8.28
N ASP A 145 -21.29 -8.44 7.26
CA ASP A 145 -21.66 -9.80 6.81
C ASP A 145 -20.61 -10.51 5.94
N GLY A 146 -19.47 -9.88 5.67
CA GLY A 146 -18.38 -10.43 4.86
C GLY A 146 -18.64 -10.40 3.36
N PHE A 147 -17.70 -10.93 2.58
CA PHE A 147 -17.77 -10.87 1.11
C PHE A 147 -18.76 -11.87 0.51
N SER A 148 -19.05 -12.97 1.22
CA SER A 148 -20.00 -13.99 0.79
C SER A 148 -20.71 -14.65 1.96
N ALA A 149 -21.91 -15.19 1.71
CA ALA A 149 -22.69 -15.91 2.73
C ALA A 149 -22.01 -17.22 3.21
N ALA A 150 -21.08 -17.79 2.44
CA ALA A 150 -20.35 -18.99 2.81
C ALA A 150 -19.17 -18.70 3.77
N GLU A 151 -18.52 -17.56 3.58
CA GLU A 151 -17.49 -17.03 4.48
C GLU A 151 -18.12 -16.49 5.78
N GLY A 152 -19.27 -15.85 5.66
CA GLY A 152 -20.01 -15.28 6.78
C GLY A 152 -19.40 -14.00 7.33
N ALA A 153 -19.89 -13.60 8.50
CA ALA A 153 -19.59 -12.29 9.06
C ALA A 153 -18.09 -12.08 9.34
N ARG A 154 -17.61 -10.87 9.03
CA ARG A 154 -16.26 -10.40 9.31
C ARG A 154 -16.27 -9.34 10.41
N HIS A 155 -15.23 -9.34 11.22
CA HIS A 155 -14.89 -8.23 12.11
C HIS A 155 -13.68 -7.48 11.55
N THR A 156 -13.62 -6.18 11.83
CA THR A 156 -12.70 -5.26 11.16
C THR A 156 -12.15 -4.23 12.13
N TYR A 157 -10.86 -3.94 12.03
CA TYR A 157 -10.13 -2.91 12.77
C TYR A 157 -9.48 -1.93 11.78
N ASP A 158 -9.50 -0.63 12.08
CA ASP A 158 -8.87 0.43 11.27
C ASP A 158 -8.25 1.46 12.21
N LEU A 159 -6.96 1.80 12.04
CA LEU A 159 -6.25 2.88 12.73
C LEU A 159 -5.84 3.93 11.72
N CYS A 160 -6.32 5.15 11.94
CA CYS A 160 -6.05 6.34 11.15
C CYS A 160 -5.16 7.31 11.94
N TRP A 161 -4.09 7.84 11.35
CA TRP A 161 -3.26 8.90 11.94
C TRP A 161 -2.63 9.83 10.89
N GLU A 162 -2.16 11.01 11.32
CA GLU A 162 -1.40 11.94 10.48
C GLU A 162 0.07 12.02 10.92
N GLU A 163 0.98 11.84 9.96
CA GLU A 163 2.43 11.85 10.15
C GLU A 163 3.09 12.40 8.88
N ASN A 164 4.14 13.21 9.02
CA ASN A 164 4.94 13.79 7.91
C ASN A 164 4.11 14.37 6.74
N GLY A 165 2.99 15.03 7.05
CA GLY A 165 2.11 15.67 6.07
C GLY A 165 1.25 14.70 5.25
N ARG A 166 1.08 13.46 5.71
CA ARG A 166 0.24 12.41 5.10
C ARG A 166 -0.73 11.83 6.11
N LEU A 167 -1.85 11.32 5.60
CA LEU A 167 -2.84 10.57 6.38
C LEU A 167 -2.69 9.08 6.06
N TYR A 168 -2.46 8.26 7.08
CA TYR A 168 -2.29 6.81 6.99
C TYR A 168 -3.49 6.11 7.63
N ASP A 169 -4.04 5.12 6.93
CA ASP A 169 -4.99 4.15 7.49
C ASP A 169 -4.38 2.75 7.40
N VAL A 170 -4.23 2.05 8.52
CA VAL A 170 -3.93 0.61 8.59
C VAL A 170 -5.20 -0.11 9.01
N TRP A 171 -5.67 -1.03 8.17
CA TRP A 171 -6.94 -1.74 8.31
C TRP A 171 -6.70 -3.25 8.28
N VAL A 172 -7.38 -4.01 9.12
CA VAL A 172 -7.42 -5.48 9.03
C VAL A 172 -8.85 -5.96 9.17
N SER A 173 -9.23 -6.95 8.35
CA SER A 173 -10.50 -7.64 8.48
C SER A 173 -10.30 -9.16 8.39
N ALA A 174 -11.11 -9.92 9.11
CA ALA A 174 -11.15 -11.39 9.11
C ALA A 174 -12.54 -11.91 9.52
N PRO A 175 -12.88 -13.20 9.27
CA PRO A 175 -14.06 -13.83 9.85
C PRO A 175 -14.14 -13.62 11.36
N VAL A 176 -15.36 -13.43 11.91
CA VAL A 176 -15.57 -13.13 13.34
C VAL A 176 -14.90 -14.15 14.28
N GLY A 177 -14.87 -15.44 13.90
CA GLY A 177 -14.19 -16.49 14.66
C GLY A 177 -12.67 -16.34 14.78
N GLN A 178 -12.05 -15.52 13.93
CA GLN A 178 -10.60 -15.24 13.89
C GLN A 178 -10.26 -13.79 14.22
N ALA A 179 -11.22 -13.00 14.74
CA ALA A 179 -11.02 -11.59 15.05
C ALA A 179 -9.82 -11.33 16.00
N ARG A 180 -9.52 -12.27 16.91
CA ARG A 180 -8.34 -12.17 17.78
C ARG A 180 -7.02 -12.27 17.00
N GLU A 181 -6.88 -13.25 16.12
CA GLU A 181 -5.68 -13.45 15.29
C GLU A 181 -5.50 -12.26 14.32
N ALA A 182 -6.62 -11.77 13.78
CA ALA A 182 -6.66 -10.55 12.99
C ALA A 182 -6.20 -9.32 13.78
N ARG A 183 -6.53 -9.25 15.08
CA ARG A 183 -6.07 -8.19 15.97
C ARG A 183 -4.57 -8.28 16.24
N GLU A 184 -4.05 -9.48 16.45
CA GLU A 184 -2.61 -9.72 16.63
C GLU A 184 -1.81 -9.30 15.37
N HIS A 185 -2.30 -9.60 14.17
CA HIS A 185 -1.71 -9.09 12.91
C HIS A 185 -1.81 -7.56 12.76
N PHE A 186 -2.94 -6.98 13.14
CA PHE A 186 -3.17 -5.53 13.11
C PHE A 186 -2.19 -4.78 14.02
N ASP A 187 -2.08 -5.21 15.28
CA ASP A 187 -1.22 -4.56 16.27
C ASP A 187 0.25 -4.66 15.82
N VAL A 188 0.73 -5.82 15.33
CA VAL A 188 2.11 -5.95 14.79
C VAL A 188 2.36 -5.02 13.61
N ALA A 189 1.42 -4.93 12.66
CA ALA A 189 1.57 -4.07 11.49
C ALA A 189 1.61 -2.58 11.85
N VAL A 190 0.79 -2.16 12.81
CA VAL A 190 0.78 -0.80 13.38
C VAL A 190 2.08 -0.52 14.15
N ASP A 191 2.49 -1.41 15.05
CA ASP A 191 3.66 -1.25 15.91
C ASP A 191 4.99 -1.29 15.16
N THR A 192 5.01 -1.88 13.97
CA THR A 192 6.17 -1.89 13.06
C THR A 192 6.09 -0.89 11.91
N PHE A 193 4.98 -0.17 11.74
CA PHE A 193 4.81 0.75 10.61
C PHE A 193 5.85 1.88 10.63
N THR A 194 6.53 2.16 9.52
CA THR A 194 7.49 3.26 9.35
C THR A 194 7.21 4.04 8.06
N VAL A 195 7.56 5.32 8.09
CA VAL A 195 7.39 6.29 7.01
C VAL A 195 8.74 7.00 6.74
N PRO A 196 8.89 7.72 5.61
CA PRO A 196 10.08 8.52 5.33
C PRO A 196 10.23 9.73 6.27
#